data_AF-A0A645B9N4-F1
#
_entry.id   AF-A0A645B9N4-F1
#
_cell.length_a   1.000
_cell.length_b   1.000
_cell.length_c   1.000
_cell.angle_alpha   90.00
_cell.angle_beta   90.00
_cell.angle_gamma   90.00
#
_symmetry.space_group_name_H-M   'P 1'
#
loop_
_entity.id
_entity.type
_entity.pdbx_description
1 polymer ?
#
loop_
_entity_poly.entity_id
_entity_poly.type
_entity_poly.pdbx_seq_one_letter_code
_entity_poly.pdbx_strand_id
1 'polypeptide(L)'
;MLFGGDGYMIFKILSILMILLGISGLFLSIREHDKNVMNKYKTMKFFLDIMMFIFYIITGLLLLFEMISGEYIVFVVVIFCILNMLIERKIKINDKEK
;
A
#
# COMPACT_ATOMS: atom_id res chain seq x y z
N MET A 1 -2.39 -16.46 -24.28
CA MET A 1 -3.11 -17.54 -23.58
C MET A 1 -2.10 -18.32 -22.76
N LEU A 2 -1.80 -17.90 -21.54
CA LEU A 2 -0.77 -18.57 -20.70
C LEU A 2 -1.13 -18.53 -19.21
N PHE A 3 -2.39 -18.74 -18.85
CA PHE A 3 -2.75 -19.12 -17.49
C PHE A 3 -3.94 -20.08 -17.55
N GLY A 4 -3.63 -21.37 -17.58
CA GLY A 4 -4.58 -22.42 -17.20
C GLY A 4 -5.03 -22.21 -15.74
N GLY A 5 -6.18 -22.77 -15.38
CA GLY A 5 -6.99 -22.45 -14.19
C GLY A 5 -6.29 -22.36 -12.82
N ASP A 6 -5.05 -22.84 -12.68
CA ASP A 6 -4.27 -22.80 -11.44
C ASP A 6 -3.65 -21.42 -11.16
N GLY A 7 -3.20 -20.70 -12.19
CA GLY A 7 -2.65 -19.35 -12.03
C GLY A 7 -3.72 -18.36 -11.52
N TYR A 8 -4.96 -18.57 -11.93
CA TYR A 8 -6.11 -17.77 -11.54
C TYR A 8 -6.42 -17.86 -10.04
N MET A 9 -6.33 -19.06 -9.44
CA MET A 9 -6.49 -19.22 -7.99
C MET A 9 -5.40 -18.48 -7.21
N ILE A 10 -4.16 -18.51 -7.69
CA ILE A 10 -3.03 -17.83 -7.03
C ILE A 10 -3.26 -16.32 -7.02
N PHE A 11 -3.68 -15.72 -8.14
CA PHE A 11 -3.98 -14.28 -8.20
C PHE A 11 -5.10 -13.88 -7.23
N LYS A 12 -6.17 -14.67 -7.13
CA LYS A 12 -7.24 -14.42 -6.16
C LYS A 12 -6.76 -14.50 -4.71
N ILE A 13 -5.96 -15.50 -4.38
CA ILE A 13 -5.39 -15.66 -3.03
C ILE A 13 -4.48 -14.47 -2.70
N LEU A 14 -3.63 -14.06 -3.64
CA LEU A 14 -2.74 -12.90 -3.49
C LEU A 14 -3.54 -11.60 -3.26
N SER A 15 -4.65 -11.46 -3.99
CA SER A 15 -5.57 -10.34 -3.90
C SER A 15 -6.22 -10.23 -2.51
N ILE A 16 -6.71 -11.36 -1.99
CA ILE A 16 -7.31 -11.43 -0.65
C ILE A 16 -6.25 -11.11 0.42
N LEU A 17 -5.02 -11.62 0.27
CA LEU A 17 -3.89 -11.30 1.14
C LEU A 17 -3.55 -9.81 1.14
N MET A 18 -3.53 -9.15 -0.03
CA MET A 18 -3.28 -7.71 -0.12
C MET A 18 -4.36 -6.89 0.60
N ILE A 19 -5.63 -7.27 0.48
CA ILE A 19 -6.73 -6.61 1.19
C ILE A 19 -6.56 -6.77 2.70
N LEU A 20 -6.28 -8.00 3.16
CA LEU A 20 -6.05 -8.29 4.58
C LEU A 20 -4.90 -7.47 5.16
N LEU A 21 -3.77 -7.39 4.43
CA LEU A 21 -2.61 -6.59 4.82
C LEU A 21 -2.94 -5.10 4.87
N GLY A 22 -3.68 -4.59 3.87
CA GLY A 22 -4.11 -3.20 3.84
C GLY A 22 -5.03 -2.84 5.01
N ILE A 23 -6.02 -3.69 5.33
CA ILE A 23 -6.94 -3.45 6.46
C ILE A 23 -6.18 -3.52 7.79
N SER A 24 -5.32 -4.52 7.97
CA SER A 24 -4.52 -4.68 9.19
C SER A 24 -3.56 -3.49 9.39
N GLY A 25 -2.89 -3.05 8.33
CA GLY A 25 -2.00 -1.90 8.33
C GLY A 25 -2.70 -0.58 8.66
N LEU A 26 -3.91 -0.37 8.12
CA LEU A 26 -4.78 0.75 8.49
C LEU A 26 -5.06 0.76 9.99
N PHE A 27 -5.47 -0.38 10.55
CA PHE A 27 -5.84 -0.50 11.96
C PHE A 27 -4.65 -0.23 12.89
N LEU A 28 -3.48 -0.78 12.54
CA LEU A 28 -2.23 -0.54 13.27
C LEU A 28 -1.80 0.93 13.20
N SER A 29 -1.86 1.53 12.01
CA SER A 29 -1.52 2.95 11.83
C SER A 29 -2.40 3.85 12.68
N ILE A 30 -3.73 3.66 12.61
CA ILE A 30 -4.70 4.47 13.37
C ILE A 30 -4.42 4.35 14.87
N ARG A 31 -4.19 3.13 15.35
CA ARG A 31 -3.86 2.86 16.76
C ARG A 31 -2.53 3.51 17.18
N GLU A 32 -1.55 3.55 16.29
CA GLU A 32 -0.24 4.15 16.56
C GLU A 32 -0.31 5.67 16.57
N HIS A 33 -1.15 6.29 15.73
CA HIS A 33 -1.39 7.72 15.78
C HIS A 33 -2.07 8.15 17.07
N ASP A 34 -3.11 7.43 17.50
CA ASP A 34 -3.86 7.74 18.72
C ASP A 34 -2.96 7.74 19.97
N LYS A 35 -1.94 6.87 19.99
CA LYS A 35 -0.93 6.81 21.07
C LYS A 35 0.15 7.90 21.01
N ASN A 36 0.36 8.55 19.87
CA ASN A 36 1.49 9.46 19.63
C ASN A 36 1.01 10.83 19.09
N VAL A 37 0.26 11.57 19.90
CA VAL A 37 -0.18 12.94 19.57
C VAL A 37 0.90 13.94 19.99
N MET A 38 1.76 14.40 19.06
CA MET A 38 2.42 15.72 19.21
C MET A 38 3.21 16.26 18.00
N ASN A 39 3.56 15.48 16.97
CA ASN A 39 4.51 15.95 15.95
C ASN A 39 3.91 16.04 14.54
N LYS A 40 3.87 17.25 13.96
CA LYS A 40 3.37 17.55 12.60
C LYS A 40 4.00 16.65 11.53
N TYR A 41 5.25 16.24 11.74
CA TYR A 41 5.97 15.32 10.85
C TYR A 41 5.46 13.87 10.95
N LYS A 42 5.14 13.41 12.17
CA LYS A 42 4.50 12.11 12.38
C LYS A 42 3.11 12.06 11.76
N THR A 43 2.35 13.17 11.80
CA THR A 43 1.04 13.28 11.13
C THR A 43 1.16 13.13 9.61
N MET A 44 2.16 13.75 8.98
CA MET A 44 2.35 13.64 7.53
C MET A 44 2.76 12.21 7.12
N LYS A 45 3.64 11.57 7.89
CA LYS A 45 4.00 10.15 7.68
C LYS A 45 2.80 9.23 7.85
N PHE A 46 1.99 9.44 8.90
CA PHE A 46 0.77 8.69 9.13
C PHE A 46 -0.23 8.81 7.96
N PHE A 47 -0.42 10.01 7.41
CA PHE A 47 -1.28 10.20 6.23
C PHE A 47 -0.77 9.44 5.01
N LEU A 48 0.54 9.41 4.79
CA LEU A 48 1.16 8.65 3.70
C LEU A 48 1.00 7.14 3.89
N ASP A 49 1.21 6.64 5.11
CA ASP A 49 1.03 5.24 5.46
C ASP A 49 -0.44 4.81 5.24
N ILE A 50 -1.41 5.62 5.70
CA ILE A 50 -2.84 5.39 5.43
C ILE A 50 -3.14 5.34 3.94
N MET A 51 -2.64 6.31 3.16
CA MET A 51 -2.85 6.35 1.72
C MET A 51 -2.27 5.12 1.02
N MET A 52 -1.10 4.64 1.48
CA MET A 52 -0.50 3.41 0.99
C MET A 52 -1.37 2.19 1.30
N PHE A 53 -1.87 2.06 2.53
CA PHE A 53 -2.73 0.91 2.89
C PHE A 53 -4.07 0.91 2.14
N ILE A 54 -4.68 2.08 1.96
CA ILE A 54 -5.88 2.23 1.12
C ILE A 54 -5.57 1.82 -0.32
N PHE A 55 -4.42 2.23 -0.85
CA PHE A 55 -3.99 1.85 -2.20
C PHE A 55 -3.84 0.32 -2.36
N TYR A 56 -3.31 -0.37 -1.35
CA TYR A 56 -3.26 -1.85 -1.32
C TYR A 56 -4.66 -2.48 -1.34
N ILE A 57 -5.62 -1.94 -0.57
CA ILE A 57 -7.00 -2.43 -0.55
C ILE A 57 -7.67 -2.25 -1.91
N ILE A 58 -7.54 -1.05 -2.50
CA ILE A 58 -8.10 -0.73 -3.82
C ILE A 58 -7.52 -1.66 -4.88
N THR A 59 -6.19 -1.81 -4.92
CA THR A 59 -5.51 -2.68 -5.89
C THR A 59 -5.95 -4.14 -5.73
N GLY A 60 -6.08 -4.63 -4.49
CA GLY A 60 -6.62 -5.95 -4.19
C GLY A 60 -8.10 -6.11 -4.56
N LEU A 61 -8.92 -5.07 -4.49
CA LEU A 61 -10.30 -5.12 -4.97
C LEU A 61 -10.34 -5.19 -6.51
N LEU A 62 -9.54 -4.37 -7.18
CA LEU A 62 -9.45 -4.33 -8.66
C LEU A 62 -8.97 -5.67 -9.25
N LEU A 63 -8.02 -6.34 -8.59
CA LEU A 63 -7.60 -7.71 -8.92
C LEU A 63 -8.72 -8.74 -8.73
N LEU A 64 -9.46 -8.65 -7.62
CA LEU A 64 -10.56 -9.57 -7.31
C LEU A 64 -11.73 -9.46 -8.29
N PHE A 65 -12.04 -8.24 -8.72
CA PHE A 65 -13.10 -7.97 -9.70
C PHE A 65 -12.64 -8.13 -11.16
N GLU A 66 -11.38 -8.51 -11.40
CA GLU A 66 -10.80 -8.68 -12.75
C GLU A 66 -10.95 -7.44 -13.64
N MET A 67 -11.11 -6.26 -13.03
CA MET A 67 -11.30 -5.01 -13.76
C MET A 67 -10.02 -4.57 -14.49
N ILE A 68 -8.86 -5.06 -14.05
CA ILE A 68 -7.55 -4.73 -14.60
C ILE A 68 -6.72 -6.01 -14.78
N SER A 69 -6.03 -6.12 -15.92
CA SER A 69 -5.07 -7.20 -16.17
C SER A 69 -3.91 -7.12 -15.16
N GLY A 70 -3.52 -8.27 -14.59
CA GLY A 70 -2.46 -8.37 -13.58
C GLY A 70 -1.15 -7.68 -13.98
N GLU A 71 -0.85 -7.57 -15.27
CA GLU A 71 0.34 -6.88 -15.80
C GLU A 71 0.33 -5.37 -15.47
N TYR A 72 -0.83 -4.71 -15.59
CA TYR A 72 -0.96 -3.30 -15.26
C TYR A 72 -0.84 -3.06 -13.76
N ILE A 73 -1.31 -3.99 -12.93
CA ILE A 73 -1.16 -3.90 -11.48
C ILE A 73 0.32 -3.92 -11.07
N VAL A 74 1.12 -4.82 -11.65
CA VAL A 74 2.57 -4.84 -11.38
C VAL A 74 3.19 -3.48 -11.69
N PHE A 75 2.81 -2.86 -12.81
CA PHE A 75 3.32 -1.55 -13.20
C PHE A 75 2.93 -0.44 -12.20
N VAL A 76 1.68 -0.41 -11.74
CA VAL A 76 1.24 0.60 -10.76
C VAL A 76 1.92 0.38 -9.41
N VAL A 77 2.07 -0.87 -8.95
CA VAL A 77 2.77 -1.20 -7.70
C VAL A 77 4.24 -0.74 -7.75
N VAL A 78 4.93 -0.93 -8.88
CA VAL A 78 6.31 -0.47 -9.06
C VAL A 78 6.40 1.05 -8.99
N ILE A 79 5.52 1.78 -9.68
CA ILE A 79 5.48 3.25 -9.63
C ILE A 79 5.23 3.72 -8.19
N PHE A 80 4.28 3.08 -7.50
CA PHE A 80 3.94 3.43 -6.14
C PHE A 80 5.11 3.18 -5.17
N CYS A 81 5.85 2.08 -5.36
CA CYS A 81 7.03 1.76 -4.58
C CYS A 81 8.15 2.81 -4.75
N ILE A 82 8.39 3.24 -5.99
CA ILE A 82 9.36 4.31 -6.30
C ILE A 82 8.93 5.62 -5.63
N LEU A 83 7.65 6.00 -5.74
CA LEU A 83 7.12 7.19 -5.08
C LEU A 83 7.30 7.13 -3.57
N ASN A 84 7.03 5.98 -2.95
CA ASN A 84 7.18 5.83 -1.51
C ASN A 84 8.64 5.95 -1.07
N MET A 85 9.59 5.36 -1.80
CA MET A 85 11.02 5.55 -1.54
C MET A 85 11.45 7.01 -1.66
N LEU A 86 10.94 7.74 -2.65
CA LEU A 86 11.26 9.16 -2.84
C LEU A 86 10.73 10.00 -1.67
N ILE A 87 9.51 9.72 -1.23
CA ILE A 87 8.88 10.39 -0.08
C ILE A 87 9.64 10.09 1.21
N GLU A 88 9.98 8.82 1.46
CA GLU A 88 10.73 8.41 2.64
C GLU A 88 12.14 9.02 2.67
N ARG A 89 12.82 9.08 1.52
CA ARG A 89 14.09 9.83 1.39
C ARG A 89 13.92 11.30 1.73
N LYS A 90 12.86 11.96 1.24
CA LYS A 90 12.61 13.38 1.49
C LYS A 90 12.35 13.65 2.98
N ILE A 91 11.58 12.78 3.63
CA ILE A 91 11.32 12.78 5.08
C ILE A 91 12.64 12.65 5.84
N LYS A 92 13.50 11.70 5.47
CA LYS A 92 14.75 11.40 6.16
C LYS A 92 15.83 12.49 6.01
N ILE A 93 15.80 13.25 4.92
CA ILE A 93 16.69 14.40 4.71
C ILE A 93 16.26 15.56 5.60
N ASN A 94 14.97 15.86 5.64
CA ASN A 94 14.43 16.98 6.42
C ASN A 94 14.49 16.77 7.94
N ASP A 95 14.52 15.51 8.40
CA ASP A 95 14.71 15.16 9.82
C ASP A 95 16.18 15.28 10.28
N LYS A 96 17.14 15.39 9.33
CA LYS A 96 18.58 15.59 9.61
C LYS A 96 19.03 17.06 9.60
N GLU A 97 18.19 17.96 9.11
CA GLU A 97 18.47 19.41 9.08
C GLU A 97 17.87 20.18 10.27
N LYS A 98 17.21 19.49 11.21
CA LYS A 98 16.72 20.02 12.49
C LYS A 98 17.63 19.60 13.64
#